data_AF-A0A699QMJ7-F1
#
_entry.id   AF-A0A699QMJ7-F1
#
_cell.length_a   1.000
_cell.length_b   1.000
_cell.length_c   1.000
_cell.angle_alpha   90.00
_cell.angle_beta   90.00
_cell.angle_gamma   90.00
#
_symmetry.space_group_name_H-M   'P 1'
#
loop_
_entity.id
_entity.type
_entity.pdbx_description
1 polymer ?
#
loop_
_entity_poly.entity_id
_entity_poly.type
_entity_poly.pdbx_seq_one_letter_code
_entity_poly.pdbx_strand_id
1 'polypeptide(L)'
;MARKPYTHQVERAKDLLGLIHTDVCGPFKIMSRQGASYFVTFTDDFSRYGYVYLLKHKHEVFETFKVFQKEIENQLGKSIKSLRSDRGGEYMSQEFLDHLKDHGIIAHRTPPYTPQHNIVSKRRNRTLLDMVRYMMSQTTLPKSFWDYALETVARILNMVPTKKVEKTPYE
;
A
#
# COMPACT_ATOMS: atom_id res chain seq x y z
N MET A 1 -15.73 24.94 11.81
CA MET A 1 -16.86 24.06 11.42
C MET A 1 -16.35 22.62 11.35
N ALA A 2 -16.89 21.71 12.18
CA ALA A 2 -16.53 20.29 12.13
C ALA A 2 -17.24 19.61 10.94
N ARG A 3 -16.49 18.88 10.10
CA ARG A 3 -17.05 18.11 8.98
C ARG A 3 -17.99 17.03 9.54
N LYS A 4 -19.22 16.94 9.00
CA LYS A 4 -20.17 15.86 9.32
C LYS A 4 -19.53 14.48 9.06
N PRO A 5 -19.77 13.47 9.92
CA PRO A 5 -19.27 12.12 9.70
C PRO A 5 -19.85 11.56 8.41
N TYR A 6 -18.98 11.01 7.57
CA TYR A 6 -19.35 10.38 6.30
C TYR A 6 -20.07 9.06 6.59
N THR A 7 -21.31 8.95 6.10
CA THR A 7 -22.22 7.82 6.37
C THR A 7 -22.18 6.71 5.32
N HIS A 8 -21.43 6.89 4.22
CA HIS A 8 -21.29 5.82 3.22
C HIS A 8 -20.23 4.81 3.68
N GLN A 9 -20.67 3.61 4.04
CA GLN A 9 -19.79 2.45 4.09
C GLN A 9 -19.33 2.15 2.66
N VAL A 10 -18.04 2.28 2.41
CA VAL A 10 -17.44 1.78 1.18
C VAL A 10 -17.51 0.26 1.26
N GLU A 11 -18.21 -0.38 0.31
CA GLU A 11 -18.29 -1.83 0.26
C GLU A 11 -16.89 -2.45 0.14
N ARG A 12 -16.65 -3.47 0.95
CA ARG A 12 -15.40 -4.22 0.95
C ARG A 12 -15.37 -5.19 -0.23
N ALA A 13 -14.18 -5.46 -0.75
CA ALA A 13 -13.99 -6.60 -1.64
C ALA A 13 -14.46 -7.90 -0.96
N LYS A 14 -15.13 -8.76 -1.75
CA LYS A 14 -15.67 -10.05 -1.31
C LYS A 14 -14.71 -11.23 -1.57
N ASP A 15 -13.63 -10.97 -2.29
CA ASP A 15 -12.63 -11.97 -2.66
C ASP A 15 -11.25 -11.32 -2.81
N LEU A 16 -10.20 -12.14 -2.70
CA LEU A 16 -8.81 -11.77 -2.92
C LEU A 16 -8.63 -11.08 -4.28
N LEU A 17 -7.81 -10.04 -4.30
CA LEU A 17 -7.48 -9.24 -5.48
C LEU A 17 -8.67 -8.51 -6.11
N GLY A 18 -9.85 -8.51 -5.46
CA GLY A 18 -11.01 -7.75 -5.90
C GLY A 18 -10.77 -6.23 -5.88
N LEU A 19 -10.01 -5.75 -4.88
CA LEU A 19 -9.62 -4.35 -4.75
C LEU A 19 -8.26 -4.25 -4.05
N ILE A 20 -7.29 -3.65 -4.75
CA ILE A 20 -5.99 -3.29 -4.17
C ILE A 20 -5.97 -1.80 -3.85
N HIS A 21 -5.68 -1.45 -2.61
CA HIS A 21 -5.39 -0.08 -2.19
C HIS A 21 -3.90 0.20 -2.30
N THR A 22 -3.53 1.32 -2.89
CA THR A 22 -2.13 1.74 -2.99
C THR A 22 -1.93 3.18 -2.53
N ASP A 23 -0.75 3.44 -1.97
CA ASP A 23 -0.30 4.75 -1.51
C ASP A 23 1.23 4.75 -1.39
N VAL A 24 1.84 5.88 -1.75
CA VAL A 24 3.29 6.10 -1.69
C VAL A 24 3.64 6.97 -0.49
N CYS A 25 4.62 6.55 0.30
CA CYS A 25 5.17 7.32 1.41
C CYS A 25 6.57 7.82 1.09
N GLY A 26 6.81 9.11 1.34
CA GLY A 26 8.11 9.77 1.14
C GLY A 26 7.96 11.16 0.47
N PRO A 27 9.07 11.84 0.18
CA PRO A 27 10.45 11.43 0.46
C PRO A 27 10.77 11.44 1.96
N PHE A 28 11.52 10.46 2.43
CA PHE A 28 12.11 10.47 3.77
C PHE A 28 13.42 11.27 3.76
N LYS A 29 13.68 12.01 4.85
CA LYS A 29 14.90 12.83 4.99
C LYS A 29 16.18 12.01 5.03
N ILE A 30 16.09 10.75 5.48
CA ILE A 30 17.22 9.85 5.65
C ILE A 30 17.05 8.73 4.64
N MET A 31 17.98 8.65 3.69
CA MET A 31 18.04 7.56 2.74
C MET A 31 18.30 6.24 3.48
N SER A 32 17.63 5.19 3.03
CA SER A 32 17.77 3.85 3.62
C SER A 32 19.12 3.22 3.29
N ARG A 33 19.46 2.10 3.93
CA ARG A 33 20.66 1.30 3.60
C ARG A 33 20.63 0.76 2.18
N GLN A 34 19.45 0.45 1.66
CA GLN A 34 19.21 0.03 0.28
C GLN A 34 19.09 1.20 -0.72
N GLY A 35 19.31 2.44 -0.27
CA GLY A 35 19.23 3.64 -1.11
C GLY A 35 17.81 4.16 -1.33
N ALA A 36 16.81 3.61 -0.63
CA ALA A 36 15.43 4.02 -0.79
C ALA A 36 15.16 5.35 -0.09
N SER A 37 14.33 6.18 -0.72
CA SER A 37 13.81 7.43 -0.13
C SER A 37 12.28 7.44 -0.06
N TYR A 38 11.64 6.42 -0.62
CA TYR A 38 10.20 6.22 -0.62
C TYR A 38 9.89 4.75 -0.38
N PHE A 39 8.64 4.44 -0.07
CA PHE A 39 8.08 3.10 -0.27
C PHE A 39 6.67 3.21 -0.81
N VAL A 40 6.24 2.19 -1.54
CA VAL A 40 4.84 2.02 -1.97
C VAL A 40 4.23 0.84 -1.24
N THR A 41 2.95 0.95 -0.96
CA THR A 41 2.16 -0.15 -0.41
C THR A 41 1.10 -0.61 -1.38
N PHE A 42 0.85 -1.91 -1.40
CA PHE A 42 -0.31 -2.51 -2.05
C PHE A 42 -1.03 -3.34 -0.99
N THR A 43 -2.26 -2.96 -0.65
CA THR A 43 -3.04 -3.63 0.40
C THR A 43 -4.27 -4.25 -0.23
N ASP A 44 -4.41 -5.56 -0.09
CA ASP A 44 -5.62 -6.26 -0.51
C ASP A 44 -6.78 -5.94 0.45
N ASP A 45 -7.91 -5.50 -0.10
CA ASP A 45 -9.04 -5.05 0.72
C ASP A 45 -9.77 -6.23 1.42
N PHE A 46 -9.72 -7.42 0.83
CA PHE A 46 -10.33 -8.62 1.38
C PHE A 46 -9.52 -9.19 2.55
N SER A 47 -8.29 -9.65 2.32
CA SER A 47 -7.41 -10.26 3.33
C SER A 47 -6.78 -9.25 4.29
N ARG A 48 -6.67 -7.97 3.91
CA ARG A 48 -5.84 -6.95 4.58
C ARG A 48 -4.35 -7.23 4.50
N TYR A 49 -3.92 -8.16 3.65
CA TYR A 49 -2.50 -8.40 3.41
C TYR A 49 -1.88 -7.15 2.77
N GLY A 50 -0.80 -6.67 3.38
CA GLY A 50 -0.07 -5.49 2.90
C GLY A 50 1.28 -5.87 2.34
N TYR A 51 1.49 -5.60 1.06
CA TYR A 51 2.78 -5.66 0.38
C TYR A 51 3.47 -4.30 0.47
N VAL A 52 4.79 -4.31 0.66
CA VAL A 52 5.61 -3.10 0.76
C VAL A 52 6.80 -3.26 -0.17
N TYR A 53 7.04 -2.24 -1.00
CA TYR A 53 8.19 -2.18 -1.89
C TYR A 53 8.94 -0.86 -1.66
N LEU A 54 10.26 -0.95 -1.54
CA LEU A 54 11.14 0.20 -1.36
C LEU A 54 11.45 0.86 -2.71
N LEU A 55 11.47 2.19 -2.75
CA LEU A 55 11.72 2.96 -3.97
C LEU A 55 12.78 4.03 -3.73
N LYS A 56 13.65 4.25 -4.72
CA LYS A 56 14.60 5.37 -4.75
C LYS A 56 13.90 6.63 -5.22
N HIS A 57 13.00 6.50 -6.20
CA HIS A 57 12.27 7.60 -6.81
C HIS A 57 10.78 7.29 -6.96
N LYS A 58 9.95 8.33 -6.92
CA LYS A 58 8.49 8.19 -7.01
C LYS A 58 7.99 7.66 -8.37
N HIS A 59 8.76 7.85 -9.44
CA HIS A 59 8.38 7.37 -10.78
C HIS A 59 8.53 5.84 -10.92
N GLU A 60 9.25 5.17 -10.02
CA GLU A 60 9.44 3.71 -10.05
C GLU A 60 8.17 2.92 -9.67
N VAL A 61 7.10 3.61 -9.25
CA VAL A 61 5.83 3.00 -8.82
C VAL A 61 5.21 2.14 -9.92
N PHE A 62 5.27 2.58 -11.18
CA PHE A 62 4.67 1.83 -12.28
C PHE A 62 5.40 0.50 -12.55
N GLU A 63 6.73 0.54 -12.67
CA GLU A 63 7.53 -0.69 -12.82
C GLU A 63 7.35 -1.64 -11.63
N THR A 64 7.31 -1.08 -10.42
CA THR A 64 7.06 -1.85 -9.20
C THR A 64 5.66 -2.47 -9.20
N PHE A 65 4.65 -1.76 -9.70
CA PHE A 65 3.30 -2.31 -9.83
C PHE A 65 3.26 -3.51 -10.79
N LYS A 66 3.98 -3.45 -11.93
CA LYS A 66 4.07 -4.58 -12.87
C LYS A 66 4.69 -5.81 -12.22
N VAL A 67 5.76 -5.62 -11.45
CA VAL A 67 6.40 -6.72 -10.68
C VAL A 67 5.43 -7.31 -9.67
N PHE A 68 4.80 -6.44 -8.85
CA PHE A 68 3.80 -6.84 -7.87
C PHE A 68 2.67 -7.64 -8.51
N GLN A 69 2.04 -7.08 -9.56
CA GLN A 69 0.92 -7.71 -10.27
C GLN A 69 1.29 -9.11 -10.74
N LYS A 70 2.40 -9.24 -11.48
CA LYS A 70 2.83 -10.54 -12.02
C LYS A 70 3.07 -11.56 -10.91
N GLU A 71 3.71 -11.14 -9.82
CA GLU A 71 4.01 -12.00 -8.69
C GLU A 71 2.73 -12.53 -8.02
N ILE A 72 1.81 -11.63 -7.62
CA ILE A 72 0.63 -12.02 -6.85
C ILE A 72 -0.41 -12.74 -7.70
N GLU A 73 -0.57 -12.37 -8.97
CA GLU A 73 -1.50 -13.06 -9.86
C GLU A 73 -1.04 -14.50 -10.13
N ASN A 74 0.28 -14.70 -10.26
CA ASN A 74 0.86 -16.03 -10.41
C ASN A 74 0.78 -16.87 -9.13
N GLN A 75 1.06 -16.29 -7.96
CA GLN A 75 1.01 -17.01 -6.69
C GLN A 75 -0.43 -17.42 -6.30
N LEU A 76 -1.43 -16.58 -6.61
CA LEU A 76 -2.81 -16.80 -6.19
C LEU A 76 -3.71 -17.40 -7.28
N GLY A 77 -3.23 -17.45 -8.54
CA GLY A 77 -4.05 -17.90 -9.68
C GLY A 77 -5.28 -17.03 -9.93
N LYS A 78 -5.23 -15.75 -9.54
CA LYS A 78 -6.33 -14.78 -9.64
C LYS A 78 -5.80 -13.50 -10.27
N SER A 79 -6.67 -12.74 -10.93
CA SER A 79 -6.31 -11.41 -11.45
C SER A 79 -6.82 -10.27 -10.58
N ILE A 80 -6.06 -9.18 -10.52
CA ILE A 80 -6.47 -7.93 -9.88
C ILE A 80 -7.69 -7.38 -10.63
N LYS A 81 -8.77 -7.09 -9.93
CA LYS A 81 -9.99 -6.55 -10.55
C LYS A 81 -10.02 -5.03 -10.54
N SER A 82 -9.53 -4.43 -9.48
CA SER A 82 -9.51 -2.97 -9.35
C SER A 82 -8.33 -2.47 -8.51
N LEU A 83 -7.81 -1.32 -8.91
CA LEU A 83 -6.73 -0.62 -8.21
C LEU A 83 -7.27 0.72 -7.72
N ARG A 84 -7.13 1.00 -6.42
CA ARG A 84 -7.47 2.29 -5.84
C ARG A 84 -6.23 3.02 -5.36
N SER A 85 -5.97 4.16 -6.00
CA SER A 85 -4.89 5.07 -5.66
C SER A 85 -5.45 6.46 -5.32
N ASP A 86 -4.58 7.30 -4.76
CA ASP A 86 -4.83 8.73 -4.75
C ASP A 86 -4.58 9.35 -6.15
N ARG A 87 -4.65 10.68 -6.27
CA ARG A 87 -4.36 11.38 -7.53
C ARG A 87 -2.88 11.75 -7.66
N GLY A 88 -1.97 10.99 -7.05
CA GLY A 88 -0.53 11.18 -7.23
C GLY A 88 -0.13 11.05 -8.70
N GLY A 89 0.75 11.92 -9.18
CA GLY A 89 1.17 11.96 -10.59
C GLY A 89 1.76 10.64 -11.09
N GLU A 90 2.34 9.84 -10.20
CA GLU A 90 2.85 8.49 -10.46
C GLU A 90 1.79 7.51 -10.93
N TYR A 91 0.50 7.73 -10.61
CA TYR A 91 -0.61 6.88 -11.04
C TYR A 91 -1.34 7.44 -12.26
N MET A 92 -0.90 8.58 -12.79
CA MET A 92 -1.61 9.36 -13.80
C MET A 92 -0.91 9.35 -15.16
N SER A 93 0.23 8.65 -15.31
CA SER A 93 0.86 8.49 -16.61
C SER A 93 -0.05 7.69 -17.55
N GLN A 94 -0.06 8.06 -18.83
CA GLN A 94 -0.85 7.37 -19.84
C GLN A 94 -0.46 5.89 -19.93
N GLU A 95 0.84 5.61 -19.86
CA GLU A 95 1.40 4.25 -19.86
C GLU A 95 0.81 3.37 -18.73
N PHE A 96 0.67 3.91 -17.52
CA PHE A 96 0.08 3.14 -16.41
C PHE A 96 -1.41 2.90 -16.67
N LEU A 97 -2.14 3.91 -17.15
CA LEU A 97 -3.57 3.76 -17.44
C LEU A 97 -3.83 2.77 -18.57
N ASP A 98 -2.99 2.77 -19.60
CA ASP A 98 -3.06 1.82 -20.71
C ASP A 98 -2.75 0.41 -20.21
N HIS A 99 -1.70 0.23 -19.40
CA HIS A 99 -1.39 -1.06 -18.78
C HIS A 99 -2.54 -1.60 -17.94
N LEU A 100 -3.19 -0.75 -17.12
CA LEU A 100 -4.36 -1.17 -16.34
C LEU A 100 -5.52 -1.59 -17.25
N LYS A 101 -5.76 -0.85 -18.33
CA LYS A 101 -6.81 -1.15 -19.31
C LYS A 101 -6.53 -2.47 -20.03
N ASP A 102 -5.29 -2.71 -20.44
CA ASP A 102 -4.86 -3.92 -21.16
C ASP A 102 -5.00 -5.17 -20.30
N HIS A 103 -4.83 -5.05 -18.99
CA HIS A 103 -5.04 -6.14 -18.03
C HIS A 103 -6.47 -6.20 -17.47
N GLY A 104 -7.38 -5.34 -17.94
CA GLY A 104 -8.77 -5.29 -17.47
C GLY A 104 -8.95 -4.82 -16.03
N ILE A 105 -7.98 -4.08 -15.48
CA ILE A 105 -7.98 -3.57 -14.11
C ILE A 105 -8.71 -2.23 -14.06
N ILE A 106 -9.75 -2.14 -13.23
CA ILE A 106 -10.50 -0.89 -13.06
C ILE A 106 -9.72 0.07 -12.16
N ALA A 107 -9.38 1.24 -12.69
CA ALA A 107 -8.73 2.31 -11.93
C ALA A 107 -9.76 3.13 -11.13
N HIS A 108 -9.76 2.98 -9.80
CA HIS A 108 -10.53 3.81 -8.88
C HIS A 108 -9.68 4.95 -8.35
N ARG A 109 -10.03 6.19 -8.72
CA ARG A 109 -9.32 7.38 -8.24
C ARG A 109 -10.11 8.04 -7.13
N THR A 110 -9.49 8.27 -5.97
CA THR A 110 -10.16 9.03 -4.92
C THR A 110 -10.31 10.50 -5.34
N PRO A 111 -11.50 11.13 -5.20
CA PRO A 111 -11.66 12.56 -5.47
C PRO A 111 -10.70 13.42 -4.63
N PRO A 112 -10.28 14.60 -5.12
CA PRO A 112 -9.46 15.52 -4.35
C PRO A 112 -10.21 15.90 -3.07
N TYR A 113 -9.48 16.10 -1.97
CA TYR A 113 -10.06 16.48 -0.66
C TYR A 113 -11.01 15.45 -0.02
N THR A 114 -11.07 14.22 -0.55
CA THR A 114 -11.77 13.08 0.06
C THR A 114 -10.80 11.98 0.52
N PRO A 115 -9.92 12.26 1.51
CA PRO A 115 -8.98 11.27 2.04
C PRO A 115 -9.67 10.01 2.59
N GLN A 116 -11.00 10.05 2.75
CA GLN A 116 -11.82 8.95 3.23
C GLN A 116 -11.80 7.72 2.31
N HIS A 117 -11.66 7.89 0.99
CA HIS A 117 -11.76 6.76 0.06
C HIS A 117 -10.48 5.89 -0.03
N ASN A 118 -9.33 6.44 0.41
CA ASN A 118 -8.06 5.70 0.54
C ASN A 118 -7.66 5.53 2.02
N ILE A 119 -8.64 5.46 2.93
CA ILE A 119 -8.37 5.30 4.37
C ILE A 119 -7.57 4.03 4.65
N VAL A 120 -7.81 2.95 3.90
CA VAL A 120 -7.18 1.64 4.13
C VAL A 120 -5.66 1.75 4.03
N SER A 121 -5.14 2.19 2.88
CA SER A 121 -3.70 2.37 2.69
C SER A 121 -3.13 3.43 3.63
N LYS A 122 -3.82 4.56 3.82
CA LYS A 122 -3.37 5.63 4.73
C LYS A 122 -3.24 5.17 6.18
N ARG A 123 -4.21 4.39 6.68
CA ARG A 123 -4.15 3.82 8.03
C ARG A 123 -3.04 2.79 8.13
N ARG A 124 -2.91 1.91 7.13
CA ARG A 124 -1.83 0.91 7.07
C ARG A 124 -0.45 1.59 7.11
N ASN A 125 -0.25 2.62 6.29
CA ASN A 125 0.99 3.40 6.24
C ASN A 125 1.30 4.11 7.54
N ARG A 126 0.29 4.67 8.20
CA ARG A 126 0.46 5.27 9.54
C ARG A 126 0.92 4.22 10.55
N THR A 127 0.26 3.07 10.62
CA THR A 127 0.65 1.99 11.53
C THR A 127 2.07 1.48 11.24
N LEU A 128 2.41 1.28 9.96
CA LEU A 128 3.76 0.90 9.53
C LEU A 128 4.79 1.91 10.06
N LEU A 129 4.61 3.20 9.78
CA LEU A 129 5.55 4.24 10.18
C LEU A 129 5.66 4.43 11.69
N ASP A 130 4.56 4.32 12.42
CA ASP A 130 4.57 4.44 13.88
C ASP A 130 5.34 3.27 14.51
N MET A 131 5.15 2.04 14.01
CA MET A 131 5.91 0.87 14.46
C MET A 131 7.39 0.93 14.04
N VAL A 132 7.71 1.40 12.82
CA VAL A 132 9.11 1.61 12.41
C VAL A 132 9.81 2.61 13.33
N ARG A 133 9.16 3.74 13.62
CA ARG A 133 9.71 4.74 14.56
C ARG A 133 9.94 4.16 15.94
N TYR A 134 9.00 3.36 16.43
CA TYR A 134 9.12 2.68 17.70
C TYR A 134 10.28 1.67 17.70
N MET A 135 10.35 0.75 16.72
CA MET A 135 11.43 -0.22 16.63
C MET A 135 12.79 0.46 16.54
N MET A 136 12.92 1.48 15.68
CA MET A 136 14.18 2.22 15.55
C MET A 136 14.58 2.95 16.84
N SER A 137 13.62 3.42 17.66
CA SER A 137 13.93 4.08 18.95
C SER A 137 14.41 3.11 20.03
N GLN A 138 14.15 1.82 19.88
CA GLN A 138 14.61 0.77 20.80
C GLN A 138 15.98 0.20 20.43
N THR A 139 16.63 0.70 19.38
CA THR A 139 17.94 0.21 18.91
C THR A 139 18.99 1.32 18.88
N THR A 140 20.25 0.93 18.89
CA THR A 140 21.39 1.84 18.65
C THR A 140 21.76 1.95 17.17
N LEU A 141 20.98 1.32 16.28
CA LEU A 141 21.25 1.31 14.85
C LEU A 141 21.05 2.71 14.23
N PRO A 142 21.83 3.05 13.19
CA PRO A 142 21.60 4.26 12.42
C PRO A 142 20.18 4.32 11.84
N LYS A 143 19.59 5.52 11.79
CA LYS A 143 18.24 5.73 11.22
C LYS A 143 18.09 5.27 9.76
N SER A 144 19.19 5.07 9.03
CA SER A 144 19.18 4.51 7.67
C SER A 144 18.70 3.05 7.61
N PHE A 145 18.64 2.33 8.73
CA PHE A 145 18.08 0.97 8.80
C PHE A 145 16.54 0.92 8.81
N TRP A 146 15.87 2.05 8.54
CA TRP A 146 14.41 2.11 8.55
C TRP A 146 13.76 1.17 7.52
N ASP A 147 14.47 0.81 6.44
CA ASP A 147 14.02 -0.14 5.43
C ASP A 147 13.87 -1.56 6.00
N TYR A 148 14.89 -2.07 6.69
CA TYR A 148 14.82 -3.37 7.36
C TYR A 148 13.76 -3.40 8.45
N ALA A 149 13.64 -2.30 9.21
CA ALA A 149 12.57 -2.17 10.19
C ALA A 149 11.20 -2.19 9.50
N LEU A 150 11.03 -1.50 8.37
CA LEU A 150 9.78 -1.47 7.62
C LEU A 150 9.37 -2.85 7.10
N GLU A 151 10.30 -3.59 6.49
CA GLU A 151 10.06 -4.96 6.01
C GLU A 151 9.64 -5.88 7.17
N THR A 152 10.33 -5.76 8.32
CA THR A 152 10.02 -6.51 9.53
C THR A 152 8.62 -6.19 10.06
N VAL A 153 8.28 -4.90 10.15
CA VAL A 153 6.95 -4.45 10.58
C VAL A 153 5.87 -4.95 9.63
N ALA A 154 6.09 -4.87 8.32
CA ALA A 154 5.15 -5.34 7.32
C ALA A 154 4.85 -6.84 7.49
N ARG A 155 5.89 -7.65 7.70
CA ARG A 155 5.76 -9.08 7.99
C ARG A 155 4.97 -9.32 9.28
N ILE A 156 5.31 -8.65 10.38
CA ILE A 156 4.57 -8.76 11.65
C ILE A 156 3.08 -8.44 11.44
N LEU A 157 2.77 -7.33 10.76
CA LEU A 157 1.41 -6.90 10.53
C LEU A 157 0.62 -7.79 9.56
N ASN A 158 1.27 -8.69 8.82
CA ASN A 158 0.60 -9.70 8.01
C ASN A 158 0.35 -11.01 8.80
N MET A 159 1.10 -11.25 9.88
CA MET A 159 0.98 -12.45 10.72
C MET A 159 0.15 -12.23 12.00
N VAL A 160 -0.30 -11.00 12.27
CA VAL A 160 -1.07 -10.67 13.48
C VAL A 160 -2.56 -10.54 13.15
N PRO A 161 -3.47 -11.11 13.97
CA PRO A 161 -4.91 -10.98 13.75
C PRO A 161 -5.36 -9.52 13.76
N THR A 162 -6.35 -9.19 12.93
CA THR A 162 -6.95 -7.85 12.93
C THR A 162 -8.46 -7.96 13.14
N LYS A 163 -9.08 -6.96 13.79
CA LYS A 163 -10.55 -6.95 14.00
C LYS A 163 -11.38 -7.00 12.70
N LYS A 164 -10.75 -6.85 11.54
CA LYS A 164 -11.42 -6.79 10.23
C LYS A 164 -11.42 -8.12 9.49
N VAL A 165 -10.63 -9.10 9.90
CA VAL A 165 -10.58 -10.44 9.30
C VAL A 165 -10.62 -11.49 10.41
N GLU A 166 -11.24 -12.64 10.14
CA GLU A 166 -11.32 -13.73 11.12
C GLU A 166 -9.96 -14.42 11.32
N LYS A 167 -9.19 -14.53 10.23
CA LYS A 167 -7.84 -15.07 10.23
C LYS A 167 -6.79 -13.96 10.17
N THR A 168 -5.52 -14.31 10.37
CA THR A 168 -4.44 -13.36 10.09
C THR A 168 -4.43 -13.00 8.60
N PRO A 169 -3.96 -11.82 8.19
CA PRO A 169 -3.90 -11.47 6.77
C PRO A 169 -3.13 -12.48 5.89
N TYR A 170 -2.21 -13.24 6.48
CA TYR A 170 -1.41 -14.27 5.82
C TYR A 170 -2.17 -15.57 5.50
N GLU A 171 -3.19 -15.92 6.30
CA GLU A 171 -3.96 -17.18 6.21
C GLU A 171 -5.22 -17.08 5.34
#